data_AF-A0AAJ3F4E2-F1
#
_entry.id   AF-A0AAJ3F4E2-F1
#
_cell.length_a   1.000
_cell.length_b   1.000
_cell.length_c   1.000
_cell.angle_alpha   90.00
_cell.angle_beta   90.00
_cell.angle_gamma   90.00
#
_symmetry.space_group_name_H-M   'P 1'
#
loop_
_entity.id
_entity.type
_entity.pdbx_description
1 polymer ?
#
loop_
_entity_poly.entity_id
_entity_poly.type
_entity_poly.pdbx_seq_one_letter_code
_entity_poly.pdbx_strand_id
1 'polypeptide(L)'
;RCTVQHPDFVTVEHNPDLMALGDSYTTHGHIAAIDEEAKKGIVPVRGQGYRGRFGGPGFDGMLTDMSEIVRPSRDGIHGRELIGTAVDVGSKPMHLSFDADGKLSGSTPEMFTIQVPFLFDLPPGDLGSNDFARVVDSTSRRIDTLSCLDAHTVARLGLDAPNIVPVLDNAEATHTSEFPAARLIELDGWNADAFEAAREATDAMIGVRLHFEEGWQESFIAAVDAGAKVIHLLADLHGRGADGSFVSDLFKEAHMILIEQGRRETVTLFGGGGIVGADHVPKAIISGLDAAALDLPVLFAFQGRSHGSLRKRDKVSGTLPRRMDRDWAEQRLANLCGSWRDQLLEILGAMGIRDVRRLRGEFGRSMIVRHLEDEAFEGIAGYAGGGA
;
A
#
# COMPACT_ATOMS: atom_id res chain seq x y z
N ARG A 1 -30.23 4.10 -21.39
CA ARG A 1 -31.48 3.33 -21.54
C ARG A 1 -31.38 2.53 -22.84
N CYS A 2 -30.96 1.27 -22.79
CA CYS A 2 -31.23 0.33 -23.87
C CYS A 2 -32.58 -0.31 -23.55
N THR A 3 -33.62 0.04 -24.28
CA THR A 3 -34.87 -0.71 -24.27
C THR A 3 -34.69 -1.90 -25.20
N VAL A 4 -34.58 -3.10 -24.64
CA VAL A 4 -34.63 -4.36 -25.40
C VAL A 4 -36.08 -4.54 -25.85
N GLN A 5 -36.37 -4.26 -27.11
CA GLN A 5 -37.72 -4.40 -27.68
C GLN A 5 -38.08 -5.85 -28.06
N HIS A 6 -37.14 -6.79 -28.00
CA HIS A 6 -37.35 -8.20 -28.34
C HIS A 6 -36.49 -9.13 -27.45
N PRO A 7 -36.97 -9.57 -26.27
CA PRO A 7 -36.18 -10.38 -25.33
C PRO A 7 -35.83 -11.79 -25.86
N ASP A 8 -36.57 -12.30 -26.84
CA ASP A 8 -36.37 -13.67 -27.37
C ASP A 8 -35.37 -13.75 -28.53
N PHE A 9 -34.82 -12.62 -29.00
CA PHE A 9 -33.93 -12.58 -30.18
C PHE A 9 -32.45 -12.44 -29.82
N VAL A 10 -32.14 -11.99 -28.59
CA VAL A 10 -30.78 -11.79 -28.10
C VAL A 10 -30.67 -12.26 -26.65
N THR A 11 -29.86 -13.28 -26.41
CA THR A 11 -29.43 -13.66 -25.07
C THR A 11 -28.16 -12.90 -24.74
N VAL A 12 -28.15 -12.16 -23.62
CA VAL A 12 -26.93 -11.59 -23.06
C VAL A 12 -26.39 -12.59 -22.05
N GLU A 13 -25.28 -13.23 -22.36
CA GLU A 13 -24.62 -14.20 -21.49
C GLU A 13 -23.39 -13.57 -20.81
N HIS A 14 -23.08 -14.04 -19.62
CA HIS A 14 -21.85 -13.66 -18.94
C HIS A 14 -20.65 -14.26 -19.67
N ASN A 15 -19.61 -13.45 -19.92
CA ASN A 15 -18.38 -13.93 -20.52
C ASN A 15 -17.63 -14.82 -19.49
N PRO A 16 -17.50 -16.14 -19.72
CA PRO A 16 -16.83 -17.04 -18.78
C PRO A 16 -15.35 -16.71 -18.60
N ASP A 17 -14.68 -16.24 -19.66
CA ASP A 17 -13.26 -15.87 -19.61
C ASP A 17 -13.04 -14.65 -18.71
N LEU A 18 -14.00 -13.72 -18.66
CA LEU A 18 -13.95 -12.57 -17.76
C LEU A 18 -14.13 -13.01 -16.30
N MET A 19 -15.05 -13.93 -16.03
CA MET A 19 -15.29 -14.44 -14.67
C MET A 19 -14.12 -15.29 -14.15
N ALA A 20 -13.37 -15.92 -15.04
CA ALA A 20 -12.17 -16.69 -14.72
C ALA A 20 -10.94 -15.80 -14.43
N LEU A 21 -11.01 -14.48 -14.65
CA LEU A 21 -9.92 -13.59 -14.27
C LEU A 21 -9.82 -13.44 -12.76
N GLY A 22 -8.60 -13.55 -12.24
CA GLY A 22 -8.32 -13.38 -10.83
C GLY A 22 -8.49 -14.65 -10.02
N ASP A 23 -8.75 -14.51 -8.73
CA ASP A 23 -8.97 -15.63 -7.82
C ASP A 23 -10.01 -15.29 -6.73
N SER A 24 -10.01 -16.05 -5.63
CA SER A 24 -10.95 -15.89 -4.52
C SER A 24 -10.85 -14.55 -3.78
N TYR A 25 -9.71 -13.85 -3.85
CA TYR A 25 -9.49 -12.57 -3.20
C TYR A 25 -9.39 -11.45 -4.23
N THR A 26 -8.47 -11.59 -5.18
CA THR A 26 -8.29 -10.63 -6.27
C THR A 26 -9.23 -10.98 -7.41
N THR A 27 -10.51 -10.68 -7.23
CA THR A 27 -11.57 -11.06 -8.18
C THR A 27 -11.47 -10.33 -9.52
N HIS A 28 -12.15 -10.87 -10.54
CA HIS A 28 -12.37 -10.17 -11.83
C HIS A 28 -12.97 -8.76 -11.65
N GLY A 29 -13.73 -8.52 -10.58
CA GLY A 29 -14.33 -7.22 -10.27
C GLY A 29 -13.29 -6.17 -9.86
N HIS A 30 -12.25 -6.59 -9.14
CA HIS A 30 -11.09 -5.75 -8.79
C HIS A 30 -10.25 -5.45 -10.03
N ILE A 31 -9.91 -6.49 -10.80
CA ILE A 31 -9.12 -6.35 -12.03
C ILE A 31 -9.80 -5.40 -13.02
N ALA A 32 -11.10 -5.54 -13.23
CA ALA A 32 -11.86 -4.66 -14.12
C ALA A 32 -11.96 -3.22 -13.60
N ALA A 33 -12.01 -3.02 -12.27
CA ALA A 33 -11.99 -1.68 -11.68
C ALA A 33 -10.63 -1.01 -11.92
N ILE A 34 -9.54 -1.71 -11.62
CA ILE A 34 -8.17 -1.24 -11.84
C ILE A 34 -7.93 -0.91 -13.32
N ASP A 35 -8.37 -1.76 -14.25
CA ASP A 35 -8.24 -1.49 -15.69
C ASP A 35 -8.97 -0.21 -16.11
N GLU A 36 -10.19 0.01 -15.62
CA GLU A 36 -10.98 1.20 -15.93
C GLU A 36 -10.41 2.49 -15.30
N GLU A 37 -9.95 2.41 -14.04
CA GLU A 37 -9.26 3.49 -13.35
C GLU A 37 -7.96 3.87 -14.06
N ALA A 38 -7.13 2.88 -14.41
CA ALA A 38 -5.90 3.08 -15.16
C ALA A 38 -6.16 3.62 -16.58
N LYS A 39 -7.24 3.19 -17.24
CA LYS A 39 -7.58 3.64 -18.58
C LYS A 39 -8.04 5.09 -18.62
N LYS A 40 -8.85 5.51 -17.65
CA LYS A 40 -9.59 6.79 -17.71
C LYS A 40 -9.13 7.83 -16.69
N GLY A 41 -8.46 7.41 -15.62
CA GLY A 41 -8.11 8.28 -14.50
C GLY A 41 -9.33 8.83 -13.75
N ILE A 42 -10.49 8.18 -13.87
CA ILE A 42 -11.73 8.61 -13.22
C ILE A 42 -11.97 7.82 -11.94
N VAL A 43 -12.63 8.47 -10.97
CA VAL A 43 -13.20 7.81 -9.80
C VAL A 43 -14.46 7.05 -10.25
N PRO A 44 -14.49 5.71 -10.17
CA PRO A 44 -15.66 4.95 -10.58
C PRO A 44 -16.81 5.22 -9.59
N VAL A 45 -17.90 5.85 -10.05
CA VAL A 45 -19.13 5.97 -9.26
C VAL A 45 -19.81 4.61 -9.20
N ARG A 46 -19.32 3.74 -8.30
CA ARG A 46 -20.06 2.57 -7.84
C ARG A 46 -20.94 3.06 -6.68
N GLY A 47 -22.23 3.25 -6.99
CA GLY A 47 -23.43 3.40 -6.14
C GLY A 47 -23.32 3.99 -4.73
N GLN A 48 -23.58 5.28 -4.55
CA GLN A 48 -23.80 5.87 -3.21
C GLN A 48 -25.17 5.49 -2.61
N GLY A 49 -25.34 4.22 -2.26
CA GLY A 49 -26.53 3.66 -1.62
C GLY A 49 -26.53 2.14 -1.76
N TYR A 50 -25.78 1.44 -0.90
CA TYR A 50 -25.46 0.03 -1.15
C TYR A 50 -26.11 -0.97 -0.19
N ARG A 51 -26.70 -2.00 -0.78
CA ARG A 51 -26.92 -3.34 -0.21
C ARG A 51 -26.08 -4.32 -1.04
N GLY A 52 -25.06 -4.93 -0.45
CA GLY A 52 -24.12 -5.84 -1.12
C GLY A 52 -22.78 -5.95 -0.38
N ARG A 53 -21.85 -6.75 -0.93
CA ARG A 53 -20.52 -7.22 -0.44
C ARG A 53 -19.60 -6.33 0.42
N PHE A 54 -19.93 -5.09 0.79
CA PHE A 54 -19.18 -4.26 1.75
C PHE A 54 -19.37 -4.68 3.23
N GLY A 55 -19.74 -5.94 3.46
CA GLY A 55 -19.61 -6.66 4.73
C GLY A 55 -18.82 -7.96 4.51
N GLY A 56 -17.89 -7.93 3.56
CA GLY A 56 -17.06 -9.06 3.17
C GLY A 56 -15.84 -9.25 4.07
N PRO A 57 -15.00 -10.25 3.79
CA PRO A 57 -13.78 -10.48 4.56
C PRO A 57 -12.74 -9.39 4.34
N GLY A 58 -11.81 -9.23 5.28
CA GLY A 58 -10.67 -8.33 5.16
C GLY A 58 -11.07 -6.86 5.13
N PHE A 59 -10.52 -6.09 4.20
CA PHE A 59 -10.81 -4.65 4.10
C PHE A 59 -12.28 -4.34 3.81
N ASP A 60 -13.03 -5.24 3.16
CA ASP A 60 -14.46 -5.08 2.92
C ASP A 60 -15.28 -5.12 4.23
N GLY A 61 -14.73 -5.71 5.30
CA GLY A 61 -15.32 -5.77 6.62
C GLY A 61 -14.97 -4.58 7.53
N MET A 62 -14.24 -3.60 6.98
CA MET A 62 -13.84 -2.38 7.68
C MET A 62 -14.52 -1.17 7.02
N LEU A 63 -15.40 -0.50 7.77
CA LEU A 63 -16.10 0.71 7.35
C LEU A 63 -15.38 1.95 7.90
N THR A 64 -15.32 3.02 7.12
CA THR A 64 -14.79 4.31 7.61
C THR A 64 -15.94 5.19 8.11
N ASP A 65 -15.71 5.88 9.22
CA ASP A 65 -16.67 6.83 9.78
C ASP A 65 -16.72 8.12 8.94
N MET A 66 -17.77 8.24 8.12
CA MET A 66 -18.04 9.42 7.29
C MET A 66 -19.03 10.41 7.93
N SER A 67 -19.14 10.43 9.26
CA SER A 67 -20.11 11.27 9.98
C SER A 67 -19.81 12.77 9.93
N GLU A 68 -18.61 13.19 9.50
CA GLU A 68 -18.21 14.59 9.40
C GLU A 68 -18.62 15.29 8.09
N ILE A 69 -19.58 14.73 7.34
CA ILE A 69 -20.19 15.41 6.19
C ILE A 69 -21.12 16.54 6.69
N VAL A 70 -20.52 17.61 7.20
CA VAL A 70 -21.19 18.88 7.53
C VAL A 70 -21.26 19.77 6.29
N ARG A 71 -22.29 20.62 6.21
CA ARG A 71 -22.42 21.60 5.12
C ARG A 71 -21.67 22.91 5.47
N PRO A 72 -20.88 23.48 4.55
CA PRO A 72 -20.61 23.00 3.20
C PRO A 72 -19.72 21.75 3.21
N SER A 73 -20.02 20.79 2.31
CA SER A 73 -19.27 19.54 2.20
C SER A 73 -17.78 19.84 2.03
N ARG A 74 -16.94 19.22 2.87
CA ARG A 74 -15.50 19.18 2.65
C ARG A 74 -15.27 18.43 1.35
N ASP A 75 -14.77 19.14 0.37
CA ASP A 75 -14.70 18.71 -1.02
C ASP A 75 -13.24 18.88 -1.46
N GLY A 76 -12.46 17.86 -1.10
CA GLY A 76 -11.01 17.82 -1.32
C GLY A 76 -10.67 17.69 -2.81
N ILE A 77 -11.48 16.98 -3.59
CA ILE A 77 -11.26 16.79 -5.03
C ILE A 77 -11.53 18.07 -5.84
N HIS A 78 -12.47 18.92 -5.42
CA HIS A 78 -12.78 20.17 -6.12
C HIS A 78 -12.01 21.38 -5.55
N GLY A 79 -11.02 21.13 -4.70
CA GLY A 79 -10.09 22.16 -4.19
C GLY A 79 -10.73 23.21 -3.30
N ARG A 80 -11.90 22.92 -2.71
CA ARG A 80 -12.56 23.83 -1.76
C ARG A 80 -11.84 23.87 -0.42
N GLU A 81 -11.22 22.76 -0.03
CA GLU A 81 -10.25 22.67 1.07
C GLU A 81 -9.04 21.85 0.60
N LEU A 82 -7.84 22.28 0.99
CA LEU A 82 -6.62 21.51 0.72
C LEU A 82 -6.51 20.37 1.74
N ILE A 83 -6.47 19.13 1.25
CA ILE A 83 -6.16 17.94 2.05
C ILE A 83 -4.77 17.46 1.62
N GLY A 84 -3.83 17.39 2.58
CA GLY A 84 -2.48 16.91 2.32
C GLY A 84 -2.45 15.39 2.16
N THR A 85 -1.90 14.90 1.06
CA THR A 85 -1.69 13.45 0.78
C THR A 85 -0.22 13.02 0.93
N ALA A 86 0.66 13.97 1.20
CA ALA A 86 2.08 13.70 1.36
C ALA A 86 2.38 13.00 2.68
N VAL A 87 3.37 12.10 2.66
CA VAL A 87 3.87 11.41 3.84
C VAL A 87 5.38 11.54 3.93
N ASP A 88 5.87 11.53 5.17
CA ASP A 88 7.30 11.61 5.46
C ASP A 88 7.84 10.19 5.66
N VAL A 89 8.95 9.90 5.00
CA VAL A 89 9.67 8.62 5.07
C VAL A 89 10.96 8.85 5.85
N GLY A 90 11.08 8.17 6.99
CA GLY A 90 12.25 8.22 7.86
C GLY A 90 11.92 8.43 9.34
N SER A 91 12.87 8.99 10.06
CA SER A 91 12.82 9.12 11.51
C SER A 91 12.62 10.57 11.95
N LYS A 92 11.68 10.80 12.88
CA LYS A 92 11.47 12.08 13.54
C LYS A 92 11.77 11.93 15.04
N PRO A 93 12.58 12.84 15.63
CA PRO A 93 12.79 12.88 17.07
C PRO A 93 11.45 13.06 17.80
N MET A 94 11.21 12.25 18.84
CA MET A 94 9.98 12.33 19.65
C MET A 94 9.85 13.65 20.41
N HIS A 95 10.96 14.34 20.64
CA HIS A 95 11.02 15.64 21.30
C HIS A 95 12.18 16.45 20.73
N LEU A 96 12.06 17.77 20.77
CA LEU A 96 13.16 18.68 20.48
C LEU A 96 13.94 18.92 21.77
N SER A 97 15.26 18.80 21.72
CA SER A 97 16.15 19.21 22.81
C SER A 97 16.88 20.49 22.41
N PHE A 98 17.18 21.34 23.39
CA PHE A 98 17.89 22.60 23.19
C PHE A 98 19.07 22.70 24.16
N ASP A 99 20.19 23.23 23.70
CA ASP A 99 21.34 23.56 24.55
C ASP A 99 21.11 24.84 25.37
N ALA A 100 22.08 25.21 26.20
CA ALA A 100 22.02 26.39 27.06
C ALA A 100 21.91 27.71 26.28
N ASP A 101 22.32 27.72 25.01
CA ASP A 101 22.24 28.88 24.11
C ASP A 101 20.93 28.90 23.30
N GLY A 102 20.02 27.94 23.53
CA GLY A 102 18.74 27.81 22.84
C GLY A 102 18.85 27.24 21.42
N LYS A 103 19.98 26.61 21.06
CA LYS A 103 20.12 25.90 19.79
C LYS A 103 19.64 24.46 19.93
N LEU A 104 19.09 23.92 18.85
CA LEU A 104 18.73 22.50 18.78
C LEU A 104 19.93 21.61 19.13
N SER A 105 19.74 20.76 20.12
CA SER A 105 20.67 19.73 20.56
C SER A 105 20.05 18.35 20.36
N GLY A 106 20.86 17.33 20.09
CA GLY A 106 20.38 15.97 19.84
C GLY A 106 20.11 15.64 18.37
N SER A 107 19.35 14.57 18.12
CA SER A 107 19.03 14.10 16.77
C SER A 107 18.09 15.06 16.05
N THR A 108 18.32 15.24 14.76
CA THR A 108 17.44 16.00 13.87
C THR A 108 16.61 15.02 13.03
N PRO A 109 15.45 15.44 12.48
CA PRO A 109 14.69 14.59 11.58
C PRO A 109 15.55 14.14 10.39
N GLU A 110 15.58 12.84 10.18
CA GLU A 110 16.23 12.23 9.01
C GLU A 110 15.13 11.59 8.17
N MET A 111 14.64 12.37 7.23
CA MET A 111 13.47 12.00 6.43
C MET A 111 13.44 12.73 5.10
N PHE A 112 12.72 12.15 4.15
CA PHE A 112 12.29 12.81 2.92
C PHE A 112 10.78 12.64 2.75
N THR A 113 10.20 13.33 1.78
CA THR A 113 8.75 13.33 1.55
C THR A 113 8.41 12.67 0.21
N ILE A 114 7.28 11.97 0.16
CA ILE A 114 6.59 11.51 -1.05
C ILE A 114 5.20 12.14 -1.11
N GLN A 115 4.65 12.39 -2.30
CA GLN A 115 3.41 13.18 -2.47
C GLN A 115 2.12 12.37 -2.29
N VAL A 116 2.23 11.05 -2.30
CA VAL A 116 1.12 10.11 -2.15
C VAL A 116 1.48 9.05 -1.11
N PRO A 117 0.52 8.55 -0.31
CA PRO A 117 0.78 7.62 0.78
C PRO A 117 0.83 6.17 0.28
N PHE A 118 1.43 5.96 -0.89
CA PHE A 118 1.60 4.64 -1.47
C PHE A 118 2.83 4.60 -2.38
N LEU A 119 3.45 3.42 -2.45
CA LEU A 119 4.65 3.14 -3.25
C LEU A 119 4.42 1.91 -4.13
N PHE A 120 5.31 1.65 -5.08
CA PHE A 120 5.26 0.42 -5.89
C PHE A 120 6.19 -0.63 -5.29
N ASP A 121 5.63 -1.80 -4.94
CA ASP A 121 6.40 -2.96 -4.45
C ASP A 121 5.93 -4.21 -5.18
N LEU A 122 6.65 -4.56 -6.24
CA LEU A 122 6.17 -5.57 -7.18
C LEU A 122 6.66 -6.93 -6.70
N PRO A 123 5.81 -7.96 -6.74
CA PRO A 123 6.23 -9.29 -6.34
C PRO A 123 7.43 -9.74 -7.19
N PRO A 124 8.43 -10.44 -6.61
CA PRO A 124 9.69 -10.80 -7.26
C PRO A 124 9.53 -11.84 -8.39
N GLY A 125 8.30 -12.15 -8.77
CA GLY A 125 7.94 -13.09 -9.82
C GLY A 125 8.41 -12.71 -11.22
N ASP A 126 8.34 -13.67 -12.15
CA ASP A 126 8.63 -13.42 -13.57
C ASP A 126 7.45 -12.67 -14.22
N LEU A 127 7.50 -11.34 -14.11
CA LEU A 127 6.56 -10.41 -14.73
C LEU A 127 7.02 -9.90 -16.11
N GLY A 128 8.19 -10.37 -16.57
CA GLY A 128 8.67 -10.18 -17.93
C GLY A 128 8.63 -8.75 -18.47
N SER A 129 9.58 -7.88 -18.08
CA SER A 129 10.37 -7.03 -19.00
C SER A 129 11.22 -5.99 -18.27
N ASN A 130 12.34 -5.61 -18.89
CA ASN A 130 13.08 -4.40 -18.52
C ASN A 130 12.25 -3.12 -18.73
N ASP A 131 11.28 -3.15 -19.64
CA ASP A 131 10.40 -2.01 -19.92
C ASP A 131 9.47 -1.72 -18.75
N PHE A 132 8.98 -2.76 -18.07
CA PHE A 132 8.17 -2.62 -16.87
C PHE A 132 8.90 -1.87 -15.75
N ALA A 133 10.14 -2.26 -15.44
CA ALA A 133 10.96 -1.56 -14.46
C ALA A 133 11.19 -0.09 -14.84
N ARG A 134 11.38 0.20 -16.15
CA ARG A 134 11.55 1.58 -16.65
C ARG A 134 10.27 2.41 -16.56
N VAL A 135 9.10 1.81 -16.78
CA VAL A 135 7.82 2.51 -16.64
C VAL A 135 7.51 2.79 -15.17
N VAL A 136 7.81 1.86 -14.28
CA VAL A 136 7.65 2.04 -12.83
C VAL A 136 8.61 3.12 -12.32
N ASP A 137 9.86 3.15 -12.80
CA ASP A 137 10.79 4.26 -12.56
C ASP A 137 10.23 5.61 -13.04
N SER A 138 9.84 5.72 -14.31
CA SER A 138 9.37 7.00 -14.85
C SER A 138 8.09 7.48 -14.17
N THR A 139 7.17 6.55 -13.85
CA THR A 139 5.93 6.88 -13.15
C THR A 139 6.17 7.33 -11.72
N SER A 140 7.01 6.62 -10.96
CA SER A 140 7.30 6.99 -9.56
C SER A 140 7.99 8.34 -9.45
N ARG A 141 8.90 8.66 -10.39
CA ARG A 141 9.46 10.00 -10.52
C ARG A 141 8.40 11.06 -10.82
N ARG A 142 7.47 10.76 -11.74
CA ARG A 142 6.41 11.69 -12.17
C ARG A 142 5.42 12.04 -11.05
N ILE A 143 5.06 11.07 -10.21
CA ILE A 143 4.11 11.28 -9.11
C ILE A 143 4.80 11.53 -7.76
N ASP A 144 6.13 11.60 -7.76
CA ASP A 144 6.99 11.78 -6.58
C ASP A 144 6.65 10.78 -5.46
N THR A 145 6.82 9.49 -5.79
CA THR A 145 6.77 8.36 -4.85
C THR A 145 7.96 7.41 -5.07
N LEU A 146 7.99 6.29 -4.35
CA LEU A 146 9.04 5.27 -4.38
C LEU A 146 8.64 4.04 -5.21
N SER A 147 9.65 3.34 -5.74
CA SER A 147 9.53 2.01 -6.33
C SER A 147 10.59 1.07 -5.78
N CYS A 148 10.16 0.00 -5.11
CA CYS A 148 11.01 -1.10 -4.70
C CYS A 148 11.34 -1.98 -5.91
N LEU A 149 12.62 -2.17 -6.19
CA LEU A 149 13.12 -3.00 -7.28
C LEU A 149 14.32 -3.83 -6.80
N ASP A 150 14.39 -5.08 -7.26
CA ASP A 150 15.57 -5.94 -7.08
C ASP A 150 16.86 -5.20 -7.48
N ALA A 151 17.86 -5.20 -6.59
CA ALA A 151 19.10 -4.43 -6.75
C ALA A 151 19.88 -4.81 -8.02
N HIS A 152 19.90 -6.10 -8.39
CA HIS A 152 20.53 -6.53 -9.65
C HIS A 152 19.83 -5.93 -10.86
N THR A 153 18.51 -5.80 -10.84
CA THR A 153 17.74 -5.14 -11.89
C THR A 153 18.04 -3.65 -11.95
N VAL A 154 18.15 -2.98 -10.80
CA VAL A 154 18.53 -1.57 -10.73
C VAL A 154 19.91 -1.34 -11.34
N ALA A 155 20.92 -2.10 -10.92
CA ALA A 155 22.29 -2.00 -11.41
C ALA A 155 22.38 -2.30 -12.92
N ARG A 156 21.78 -3.42 -13.36
CA ARG A 156 21.80 -3.86 -14.75
C ARG A 156 21.12 -2.87 -15.71
N LEU A 157 20.09 -2.16 -15.27
CA LEU A 157 19.33 -1.23 -16.10
C LEU A 157 19.76 0.24 -15.96
N GLY A 158 20.64 0.54 -14.99
CA GLY A 158 21.10 1.89 -14.67
C GLY A 158 19.97 2.75 -14.12
N LEU A 159 19.22 2.24 -13.15
CA LEU A 159 18.03 2.89 -12.58
C LEU A 159 18.28 3.55 -11.21
N ASP A 160 19.53 3.61 -10.73
CA ASP A 160 19.84 4.26 -9.44
C ASP A 160 19.39 5.74 -9.46
N ALA A 161 18.39 6.05 -8.64
CA ALA A 161 17.72 7.34 -8.63
C ALA A 161 16.99 7.57 -7.30
N PRO A 162 16.69 8.82 -6.91
CA PRO A 162 16.04 9.13 -5.63
C PRO A 162 14.65 8.50 -5.42
N ASN A 163 13.95 8.12 -6.50
CA ASN A 163 12.63 7.49 -6.47
C ASN A 163 12.71 5.95 -6.50
N ILE A 164 13.89 5.37 -6.63
CA ILE A 164 14.11 3.92 -6.64
C ILE A 164 14.62 3.48 -5.27
N VAL A 165 14.06 2.38 -4.78
CA VAL A 165 14.48 1.68 -3.57
C VAL A 165 15.05 0.33 -4.00
N PRO A 166 16.38 0.21 -4.13
CA PRO A 166 17.03 -1.08 -4.35
C PRO A 166 16.69 -2.01 -3.18
N VAL A 167 16.33 -3.25 -3.50
CA VAL A 167 16.11 -4.33 -2.52
C VAL A 167 17.24 -5.34 -2.66
N LEU A 168 17.99 -5.56 -1.58
CA LEU A 168 19.14 -6.46 -1.53
C LEU A 168 18.87 -7.63 -0.57
N ASP A 169 19.42 -8.80 -0.89
CA ASP A 169 19.55 -9.87 0.09
C ASP A 169 20.55 -9.47 1.19
N ASN A 170 20.35 -9.98 2.40
CA ASN A 170 21.26 -9.72 3.52
C ASN A 170 22.72 -10.13 3.24
N ALA A 171 22.94 -11.15 2.41
CA ALA A 171 24.28 -11.59 1.99
C ALA A 171 25.02 -10.56 1.13
N GLU A 172 24.30 -9.58 0.57
CA GLU A 172 24.82 -8.57 -0.35
C GLU A 172 24.81 -7.16 0.26
N ALA A 173 24.64 -7.04 1.58
CA ALA A 173 24.50 -5.75 2.27
C ALA A 173 25.61 -4.73 1.97
N THR A 174 26.84 -5.16 1.69
CA THR A 174 27.95 -4.25 1.34
C THR A 174 27.83 -3.64 -0.06
N HIS A 175 27.01 -4.23 -0.94
CA HIS A 175 26.73 -3.70 -2.30
C HIS A 175 25.77 -2.51 -2.28
N THR A 176 25.27 -2.09 -1.11
CA THR A 176 24.53 -0.82 -0.96
C THR A 176 25.32 0.40 -1.46
N SER A 177 26.66 0.34 -1.42
CA SER A 177 27.56 1.36 -1.98
C SER A 177 27.45 1.55 -3.50
N GLU A 178 26.83 0.60 -4.22
CA GLU A 178 26.60 0.68 -5.67
C GLU A 178 25.45 1.62 -6.05
N PHE A 179 24.66 2.09 -5.07
CA PHE A 179 23.45 2.91 -5.29
C PHE A 179 23.53 4.28 -4.60
N PRO A 180 24.48 5.16 -4.97
CA PRO A 180 24.69 6.44 -4.31
C PRO A 180 23.56 7.47 -4.53
N ALA A 181 22.68 7.29 -5.53
CA ALA A 181 21.56 8.22 -5.78
C ALA A 181 20.27 7.83 -5.05
N ALA A 182 20.13 6.59 -4.61
CA ALA A 182 18.99 6.12 -3.83
C ALA A 182 18.91 6.85 -2.48
N ARG A 183 17.70 7.26 -2.08
CA ARG A 183 17.44 7.87 -0.76
C ARG A 183 17.19 6.83 0.33
N LEU A 184 16.70 5.67 -0.08
CA LEU A 184 16.34 4.53 0.76
C LEU A 184 16.77 3.26 0.03
N ILE A 185 17.38 2.34 0.75
CA ILE A 185 17.73 1.00 0.29
C ILE A 185 17.13 0.01 1.30
N GLU A 186 16.52 -1.07 0.85
CA GLU A 186 15.90 -2.07 1.72
C GLU A 186 16.68 -3.39 1.72
N LEU A 187 16.89 -3.96 2.90
CA LEU A 187 17.35 -5.35 3.04
C LEU A 187 16.15 -6.30 3.13
N ASP A 188 16.21 -7.42 2.42
CA ASP A 188 15.17 -8.44 2.44
C ASP A 188 15.33 -9.36 3.65
N GLY A 189 14.54 -9.11 4.70
CA GLY A 189 14.65 -9.77 6.00
C GLY A 189 15.56 -9.04 6.99
N TRP A 190 15.35 -9.32 8.28
CA TRP A 190 16.18 -8.76 9.36
C TRP A 190 17.43 -9.59 9.61
N ASN A 191 18.59 -8.94 9.57
CA ASN A 191 19.86 -9.46 10.06
C ASN A 191 20.71 -8.29 10.59
N ALA A 192 21.10 -8.34 11.87
CA ALA A 192 21.78 -7.23 12.53
C ALA A 192 23.15 -6.91 11.90
N ASP A 193 23.94 -7.93 11.58
CA ASP A 193 25.27 -7.75 10.99
C ASP A 193 25.18 -7.18 9.57
N ALA A 194 24.22 -7.67 8.77
CA ALA A 194 23.95 -7.16 7.44
C ALA A 194 23.42 -5.73 7.48
N PHE A 195 22.53 -5.40 8.41
CA PHE A 195 22.00 -4.05 8.59
C PHE A 195 23.11 -3.05 8.93
N GLU A 196 24.00 -3.38 9.86
CA GLU A 196 25.13 -2.51 10.18
C GLU A 196 26.13 -2.42 9.03
N ALA A 197 26.45 -3.53 8.35
CA ALA A 197 27.31 -3.51 7.17
C ALA A 197 26.75 -2.64 6.02
N ALA A 198 25.43 -2.69 5.80
CA ALA A 198 24.75 -1.83 4.84
C ALA A 198 24.86 -0.35 5.23
N ARG A 199 24.60 -0.02 6.50
CA ARG A 199 24.70 1.35 7.01
C ARG A 199 26.10 1.94 6.93
N GLU A 200 27.14 1.12 7.08
CA GLU A 200 28.53 1.56 6.94
C GLU A 200 28.93 1.80 5.48
N ALA A 201 28.26 1.15 4.53
CA ALA A 201 28.61 1.19 3.11
C ALA A 201 27.92 2.30 2.30
N THR A 202 26.89 2.97 2.84
CA THR A 202 26.16 4.02 2.13
C THR A 202 25.65 5.13 3.07
N ASP A 203 25.47 6.34 2.51
CA ASP A 203 24.79 7.45 3.18
C ASP A 203 23.25 7.36 3.03
N ALA A 204 22.75 6.46 2.17
CA ALA A 204 21.32 6.24 2.01
C ALA A 204 20.70 5.67 3.30
N MET A 205 19.42 5.96 3.52
CA MET A 205 18.68 5.35 4.62
C MET A 205 18.56 3.84 4.37
N ILE A 206 18.77 3.01 5.40
CA ILE A 206 18.55 1.57 5.32
C ILE A 206 17.21 1.23 5.95
N GLY A 207 16.33 0.62 5.15
CA GLY A 207 15.08 0.01 5.56
C GLY A 207 15.20 -1.52 5.64
N VAL A 208 14.25 -2.15 6.34
CA VAL A 208 14.20 -3.61 6.50
C VAL A 208 12.83 -4.12 6.07
N ARG A 209 12.81 -5.14 5.23
CA ARG A 209 11.58 -5.86 4.86
C ARG A 209 11.34 -6.98 5.83
N LEU A 210 10.12 -7.06 6.35
CA LEU A 210 9.70 -8.10 7.29
C LEU A 210 8.43 -8.74 6.78
N HIS A 211 8.47 -10.06 6.63
CA HIS A 211 7.28 -10.86 6.34
C HIS A 211 6.55 -11.20 7.65
N PHE A 212 5.22 -11.25 7.61
CA PHE A 212 4.39 -11.69 8.74
C PHE A 212 4.46 -13.21 8.92
N GLU A 213 5.66 -13.70 9.24
CA GLU A 213 5.97 -15.08 9.59
C GLU A 213 5.80 -15.32 11.10
N GLU A 214 5.89 -16.57 11.54
CA GLU A 214 5.88 -16.89 12.97
C GLU A 214 7.04 -16.17 13.68
N GLY A 215 6.73 -15.44 14.75
CA GLY A 215 7.73 -14.67 15.50
C GLY A 215 8.18 -13.35 14.87
N TRP A 216 7.47 -12.83 13.85
CA TRP A 216 7.80 -11.56 13.21
C TRP A 216 7.98 -10.38 14.18
N GLN A 217 7.28 -10.41 15.34
CA GLN A 217 7.38 -9.39 16.38
C GLN A 217 8.81 -9.28 16.95
N GLU A 218 9.52 -10.39 17.12
CA GLU A 218 10.90 -10.39 17.65
C GLU A 218 11.85 -9.70 16.67
N SER A 219 11.76 -10.04 15.38
CA SER A 219 12.53 -9.39 14.32
C SER A 219 12.17 -7.91 14.16
N PHE A 220 10.88 -7.57 14.29
CA PHE A 220 10.41 -6.20 14.27
C PHE A 220 11.02 -5.37 15.39
N ILE A 221 10.92 -5.85 16.64
CA ILE A 221 11.49 -5.16 17.80
C ILE A 221 13.01 -5.03 17.68
N ALA A 222 13.70 -6.10 17.27
CA ALA A 222 15.14 -6.10 17.09
C ALA A 222 15.60 -5.09 16.02
N ALA A 223 14.88 -4.99 14.89
CA ALA A 223 15.17 -3.99 13.86
C ALA A 223 14.99 -2.56 14.38
N VAL A 224 13.91 -2.30 15.12
CA VAL A 224 13.66 -0.98 15.73
C VAL A 224 14.74 -0.64 16.77
N ASP A 225 15.15 -1.60 17.61
CA ASP A 225 16.20 -1.41 18.61
C ASP A 225 17.58 -1.13 18.00
N ALA A 226 17.87 -1.71 16.84
CA ALA A 226 19.08 -1.43 16.08
C ALA A 226 19.05 -0.07 15.34
N GLY A 227 17.89 0.60 15.32
CA GLY A 227 17.72 1.93 14.72
C GLY A 227 17.23 1.91 13.28
N ALA A 228 16.55 0.86 12.83
CA ALA A 228 15.84 0.87 11.55
C ALA A 228 14.80 2.00 11.52
N LYS A 229 14.90 2.85 10.48
CA LYS A 229 14.03 4.04 10.33
C LYS A 229 12.84 3.76 9.42
N VAL A 230 12.92 2.72 8.59
CA VAL A 230 11.85 2.25 7.72
C VAL A 230 11.71 0.75 7.90
N ILE A 231 10.50 0.30 8.17
CA ILE A 231 10.17 -1.12 8.20
C ILE A 231 9.05 -1.36 7.20
N HIS A 232 9.27 -2.30 6.28
CA HIS A 232 8.34 -2.66 5.23
C HIS A 232 7.70 -4.02 5.54
N LEU A 233 6.43 -3.99 5.97
CA LEU A 233 5.67 -5.14 6.46
C LEU A 233 4.91 -5.85 5.33
N LEU A 234 5.19 -7.12 5.11
CA LEU A 234 4.69 -7.87 3.95
C LEU A 234 3.84 -9.06 4.38
N ALA A 235 2.56 -9.00 4.04
CA ALA A 235 1.68 -10.17 4.02
C ALA A 235 1.75 -10.89 2.66
N ASP A 236 1.09 -12.05 2.58
CA ASP A 236 0.77 -12.65 1.29
C ASP A 236 -0.14 -11.72 0.45
N LEU A 237 -0.30 -11.99 -0.84
CA LEU A 237 -1.07 -11.14 -1.74
C LEU A 237 -2.59 -11.21 -1.50
N HIS A 238 -3.05 -12.08 -0.60
CA HIS A 238 -4.42 -12.09 -0.07
C HIS A 238 -4.52 -11.30 1.25
N GLY A 239 -3.44 -10.64 1.68
CA GLY A 239 -3.38 -9.88 2.91
C GLY A 239 -3.39 -10.75 4.16
N ARG A 240 -2.75 -11.94 4.12
CA ARG A 240 -2.65 -12.82 5.29
C ARG A 240 -1.22 -13.03 5.78
N GLY A 241 -1.07 -13.07 7.10
CA GLY A 241 0.12 -13.59 7.79
C GLY A 241 0.16 -15.11 7.84
N ALA A 242 1.24 -15.67 8.39
CA ALA A 242 1.46 -17.11 8.49
C ALA A 242 0.40 -17.84 9.34
N ASP A 243 -0.17 -17.16 10.34
CA ASP A 243 -1.26 -17.64 11.19
C ASP A 243 -2.65 -17.50 10.56
N GLY A 244 -2.73 -16.88 9.37
CA GLY A 244 -3.98 -16.59 8.67
C GLY A 244 -4.66 -15.28 9.07
N SER A 245 -4.12 -14.54 10.05
CA SER A 245 -4.62 -13.22 10.44
C SER A 245 -4.59 -12.25 9.26
N PHE A 246 -5.62 -11.40 9.15
CA PHE A 246 -5.70 -10.43 8.07
C PHE A 246 -4.82 -9.22 8.36
N VAL A 247 -4.31 -8.60 7.30
CA VAL A 247 -3.23 -7.62 7.39
C VAL A 247 -3.61 -6.35 8.15
N SER A 248 -4.89 -5.96 8.20
CA SER A 248 -5.32 -4.82 9.03
C SER A 248 -5.01 -5.01 10.51
N ASP A 249 -5.18 -6.23 11.03
CA ASP A 249 -4.91 -6.54 12.43
C ASP A 249 -3.39 -6.60 12.69
N LEU A 250 -2.64 -7.15 11.74
CA LEU A 250 -1.18 -7.24 11.81
C LEU A 250 -0.50 -5.87 11.73
N PHE A 251 -0.97 -4.98 10.84
CA PHE A 251 -0.52 -3.59 10.79
C PHE A 251 -0.84 -2.85 12.09
N LYS A 252 -2.02 -3.10 12.67
CA LYS A 252 -2.43 -2.52 13.94
C LYS A 252 -1.52 -3.00 15.07
N GLU A 253 -1.19 -4.29 15.11
CA GLU A 253 -0.26 -4.84 16.08
C GLU A 253 1.12 -4.17 15.99
N ALA A 254 1.71 -4.08 14.79
CA ALA A 254 2.99 -3.40 14.59
C ALA A 254 2.95 -1.93 15.03
N HIS A 255 1.87 -1.23 14.69
CA HIS A 255 1.63 0.14 15.13
C HIS A 255 1.57 0.26 16.66
N MET A 256 0.83 -0.64 17.33
CA MET A 256 0.67 -0.62 18.78
C MET A 256 1.97 -0.93 19.51
N ILE A 257 2.80 -1.86 19.01
CA ILE A 257 4.14 -2.12 19.56
C ILE A 257 4.97 -0.83 19.60
N LEU A 258 5.00 -0.06 18.50
CA LEU A 258 5.73 1.20 18.46
C LEU A 258 5.14 2.28 19.38
N ILE A 259 3.81 2.32 19.54
CA ILE A 259 3.14 3.24 20.47
C ILE A 259 3.51 2.90 21.90
N GLU A 260 3.44 1.63 22.28
CA GLU A 260 3.77 1.14 23.63
C GLU A 260 5.24 1.39 23.99
N GLN A 261 6.14 1.30 23.00
CA GLN A 261 7.55 1.65 23.16
C GLN A 261 7.84 3.16 23.11
N GLY A 262 6.85 4.00 22.76
CA GLY A 262 7.03 5.45 22.60
C GLY A 262 7.91 5.82 21.39
N ARG A 263 7.92 5.00 20.34
CA ARG A 263 8.81 5.11 19.16
C ARG A 263 8.06 5.29 17.84
N ARG A 264 6.75 5.56 17.85
CA ARG A 264 5.97 5.61 16.60
C ARG A 264 6.41 6.67 15.59
N GLU A 265 6.95 7.81 16.04
CA GLU A 265 7.48 8.82 15.11
C GLU A 265 8.92 8.53 14.66
N THR A 266 9.62 7.59 15.30
CA THR A 266 11.02 7.29 14.95
C THR A 266 11.15 6.29 13.80
N VAL A 267 10.04 5.65 13.39
CA VAL A 267 10.00 4.61 12.35
C VAL A 267 8.83 4.86 11.41
N THR A 268 9.09 4.83 10.10
CA THR A 268 8.07 4.76 9.06
C THR A 268 7.68 3.32 8.79
N LEU A 269 6.38 3.03 8.78
CA LEU A 269 5.83 1.73 8.40
C LEU A 269 5.30 1.78 6.96
N PHE A 270 5.97 1.05 6.08
CA PHE A 270 5.39 0.62 4.81
C PHE A 270 4.71 -0.72 5.00
N GLY A 271 3.71 -1.02 4.17
CA GLY A 271 3.14 -2.36 4.19
C GLY A 271 2.30 -2.69 2.98
N GLY A 272 2.32 -3.97 2.61
CA GLY A 272 1.69 -4.48 1.40
C GLY A 272 1.10 -5.88 1.57
N GLY A 273 0.33 -6.29 0.56
CA GLY A 273 -0.42 -7.55 0.54
C GLY A 273 -1.91 -7.32 0.71
N GLY A 274 -2.71 -7.78 -0.26
CA GLY A 274 -4.16 -7.65 -0.24
C GLY A 274 -4.72 -6.25 -0.58
N ILE A 275 -3.88 -5.31 -1.03
CA ILE A 275 -4.32 -3.99 -1.51
C ILE A 275 -4.76 -4.13 -2.97
N VAL A 276 -6.07 -4.23 -3.23
CA VAL A 276 -6.63 -4.47 -4.58
C VAL A 276 -7.73 -3.48 -4.97
N GLY A 277 -7.98 -2.49 -4.12
CA GLY A 277 -8.95 -1.41 -4.32
C GLY A 277 -8.47 -0.10 -3.69
N ALA A 278 -8.94 1.02 -4.23
CA ALA A 278 -8.52 2.35 -3.78
C ALA A 278 -8.84 2.61 -2.29
N ASP A 279 -9.96 2.09 -1.80
CA ASP A 279 -10.38 2.24 -0.40
C ASP A 279 -9.55 1.39 0.58
N HIS A 280 -8.77 0.41 0.09
CA HIS A 280 -7.87 -0.37 0.93
C HIS A 280 -6.69 0.48 1.41
N VAL A 281 -6.25 1.47 0.63
CA VAL A 281 -5.15 2.38 1.00
C VAL A 281 -5.44 3.15 2.30
N PRO A 282 -6.52 3.94 2.41
CA PRO A 282 -6.84 4.61 3.66
C PRO A 282 -7.10 3.62 4.80
N LYS A 283 -7.70 2.46 4.55
CA LYS A 283 -7.91 1.44 5.59
C LYS A 283 -6.59 0.87 6.13
N ALA A 284 -5.60 0.66 5.27
CA ALA A 284 -4.27 0.23 5.68
C ALA A 284 -3.54 1.32 6.49
N ILE A 285 -3.72 2.59 6.13
CA ILE A 285 -3.18 3.74 6.88
C ILE A 285 -3.88 3.86 8.25
N ILE A 286 -5.22 3.77 8.31
CA ILE A 286 -5.96 3.72 9.59
C ILE A 286 -5.44 2.58 10.46
N SER A 287 -5.15 1.43 9.85
CA SER A 287 -4.60 0.25 10.52
C SER A 287 -3.17 0.48 11.04
N GLY A 288 -2.52 1.60 10.70
CA GLY A 288 -1.30 2.06 11.36
C GLY A 288 -0.10 2.25 10.45
N LEU A 289 -0.21 2.01 9.14
CA LEU A 289 0.84 2.29 8.15
C LEU A 289 1.00 3.79 7.88
N ASP A 290 2.20 4.18 7.47
CA ASP A 290 2.46 5.51 6.89
C ASP A 290 2.23 5.51 5.36
N ALA A 291 2.55 4.41 4.66
CA ALA A 291 2.27 4.25 3.23
C ALA A 291 1.94 2.80 2.85
N ALA A 292 1.03 2.62 1.89
CA ALA A 292 0.64 1.31 1.37
C ALA A 292 1.47 0.92 0.14
N ALA A 293 1.97 -0.31 0.08
CA ALA A 293 2.71 -0.83 -1.04
C ALA A 293 1.77 -1.48 -2.07
N LEU A 294 1.85 -1.02 -3.32
CA LEU A 294 1.01 -1.48 -4.43
C LEU A 294 1.74 -2.55 -5.24
N ASP A 295 1.16 -3.75 -5.28
CA ASP A 295 1.69 -4.93 -5.96
C ASP A 295 0.88 -5.29 -7.23
N LEU A 296 -0.07 -6.20 -7.12
CA LEU A 296 -0.96 -6.66 -8.19
C LEU A 296 -1.72 -5.53 -8.91
N PRO A 297 -2.16 -4.43 -8.25
CA PRO A 297 -2.78 -3.31 -8.96
C PRO A 297 -1.92 -2.74 -10.07
N VAL A 298 -0.59 -2.68 -9.88
CA VAL A 298 0.34 -2.17 -10.89
C VAL A 298 0.39 -3.12 -12.09
N LEU A 299 0.43 -4.44 -11.85
CA LEU A 299 0.39 -5.44 -12.92
C LEU A 299 -0.88 -5.31 -13.77
N PHE A 300 -2.04 -5.19 -13.11
CA PHE A 300 -3.33 -5.08 -13.80
C PHE A 300 -3.51 -3.71 -14.46
N ALA A 301 -2.92 -2.65 -13.93
CA ALA A 301 -2.91 -1.34 -14.58
C ALA A 301 -2.32 -1.41 -15.99
N PHE A 302 -1.26 -2.20 -16.18
CA PHE A 302 -0.65 -2.43 -17.49
C PHE A 302 -1.36 -3.48 -18.35
N GLN A 303 -2.51 -3.99 -17.91
CA GLN A 303 -3.21 -5.11 -18.55
C GLN A 303 -2.36 -6.39 -18.60
N GLY A 304 -1.48 -6.56 -17.62
CA GLY A 304 -0.76 -7.81 -17.41
C GLY A 304 -1.72 -8.95 -17.09
N ARG A 305 -1.43 -10.13 -17.62
CA ARG A 305 -2.17 -11.36 -17.29
C ARG A 305 -1.31 -12.19 -16.35
N SER A 306 -1.85 -12.53 -15.18
CA SER A 306 -1.19 -13.47 -14.29
C SER A 306 -1.47 -14.90 -14.74
N HIS A 307 -0.43 -15.72 -14.77
CA HIS A 307 -0.51 -17.17 -14.98
C HIS A 307 -0.04 -17.95 -13.75
N GLY A 308 0.53 -17.25 -12.78
CA GLY A 308 1.05 -17.80 -11.53
C GLY A 308 0.10 -17.60 -10.36
N SER A 309 0.65 -17.63 -9.15
CA SER A 309 -0.12 -17.38 -7.94
C SER A 309 -0.51 -15.91 -7.83
N LEU A 310 -1.75 -15.64 -7.43
CA LEU A 310 -2.22 -14.33 -6.96
C LEU A 310 -2.24 -14.25 -5.43
N ARG A 311 -1.60 -15.22 -4.75
CA ARG A 311 -1.47 -15.31 -3.30
C ARG A 311 -0.01 -15.27 -2.84
N LYS A 312 0.85 -16.10 -3.41
CA LYS A 312 2.27 -16.19 -3.03
C LYS A 312 3.12 -15.25 -3.88
N ARG A 313 3.81 -14.30 -3.24
CA ARG A 313 4.62 -13.25 -3.89
C ARG A 313 5.70 -13.82 -4.83
N ASP A 314 6.43 -14.83 -4.38
CA ASP A 314 7.52 -15.49 -5.13
C ASP A 314 7.03 -16.39 -6.28
N LYS A 315 5.73 -16.71 -6.32
CA LYS A 315 5.11 -17.53 -7.37
C LYS A 315 4.23 -16.71 -8.30
N VAL A 316 4.26 -15.38 -8.20
CA VAL A 316 3.64 -14.53 -9.21
C VAL A 316 4.39 -14.75 -10.52
N SER A 317 3.64 -14.91 -11.60
CA SER A 317 4.20 -14.87 -12.94
C SER A 317 3.14 -14.37 -13.89
N GLY A 318 3.56 -13.73 -14.96
CA GLY A 318 2.62 -13.12 -15.87
C GLY A 318 3.20 -12.74 -17.21
N THR A 319 2.32 -12.29 -18.09
CA THR A 319 2.68 -11.76 -19.40
C THR A 319 2.14 -10.34 -19.51
N LEU A 320 3.01 -9.42 -19.94
CA LEU A 320 2.60 -8.08 -20.33
C LEU A 320 2.05 -8.06 -21.76
N PRO A 321 1.32 -7.00 -22.15
CA PRO A 321 0.88 -6.83 -23.53
C PRO A 321 2.05 -6.88 -24.51
N ARG A 322 1.89 -7.63 -25.62
CA ARG A 322 2.92 -7.79 -26.67
C ARG A 322 3.47 -6.48 -27.23
N ARG A 323 2.67 -5.42 -27.22
CA ARG A 323 3.07 -4.05 -27.57
C ARG A 323 2.70 -3.18 -26.38
N MET A 324 3.66 -3.00 -25.48
CA MET A 324 3.55 -2.07 -24.37
C MET A 324 4.35 -0.83 -24.73
N ASP A 325 3.66 0.17 -25.29
CA ASP A 325 4.25 1.48 -25.47
C ASP A 325 4.50 2.11 -24.09
N ARG A 326 5.67 2.74 -23.91
CA ARG A 326 6.10 3.24 -22.59
C ARG A 326 5.25 4.41 -22.12
N ASP A 327 4.94 5.35 -23.01
CA ASP A 327 4.14 6.53 -22.67
C ASP A 327 2.71 6.11 -22.32
N TRP A 328 2.15 5.16 -23.07
CA TRP A 328 0.85 4.55 -22.76
C TRP A 328 0.85 3.87 -21.38
N ALA A 329 1.89 3.08 -21.08
CA ALA A 329 1.97 2.35 -19.82
C ALA A 329 2.13 3.32 -18.64
N GLU A 330 3.05 4.29 -18.74
CA GLU A 330 3.25 5.33 -17.73
C GLU A 330 1.96 6.12 -17.48
N GLN A 331 1.26 6.54 -18.54
CA GLN A 331 0.02 7.29 -18.40
C GLN A 331 -1.07 6.46 -17.70
N ARG A 332 -1.12 5.15 -17.92
CA ARG A 332 -2.08 4.27 -17.25
C ARG A 332 -1.80 4.12 -15.77
N LEU A 333 -0.54 3.93 -15.39
CA LEU A 333 -0.17 3.85 -13.98
C LEU A 333 -0.39 5.21 -13.29
N ALA A 334 -0.02 6.33 -13.94
CA ALA A 334 -0.30 7.67 -13.45
C ALA A 334 -1.82 7.93 -13.26
N ASN A 335 -2.65 7.46 -14.18
CA ASN A 335 -4.12 7.55 -14.07
C ASN A 335 -4.65 6.74 -12.89
N LEU A 336 -4.17 5.52 -12.68
CA LEU A 336 -4.56 4.69 -11.53
C LEU A 336 -4.22 5.41 -10.22
N CYS A 337 -2.97 5.88 -10.08
CA CYS A 337 -2.53 6.62 -8.92
C CYS A 337 -3.34 7.91 -8.70
N GLY A 338 -3.67 8.63 -9.78
CA GLY A 338 -4.55 9.80 -9.72
C GLY A 338 -5.95 9.46 -9.20
N SER A 339 -6.57 8.41 -9.73
CA SER A 339 -7.90 7.94 -9.30
C SER A 339 -7.90 7.48 -7.84
N TRP A 340 -6.87 6.76 -7.41
CA TRP A 340 -6.75 6.28 -6.03
C TRP A 340 -6.48 7.41 -5.04
N ARG A 341 -5.66 8.40 -5.44
CA ARG A 341 -5.47 9.65 -4.67
C ARG A 341 -6.77 10.42 -4.53
N ASP A 342 -7.57 10.53 -5.59
CA ASP A 342 -8.84 11.26 -5.54
C ASP A 342 -9.88 10.52 -4.67
N GLN A 343 -9.93 9.19 -4.71
CA GLN A 343 -10.77 8.41 -3.79
C GLN A 343 -10.31 8.52 -2.33
N LEU A 344 -9.01 8.58 -2.08
CA LEU A 344 -8.46 8.88 -0.76
C LEU A 344 -8.92 10.28 -0.29
N LEU A 345 -8.87 11.30 -1.15
CA LEU A 345 -9.34 12.65 -0.83
C LEU A 345 -10.82 12.68 -0.46
N GLU A 346 -11.66 11.90 -1.14
CA GLU A 346 -13.08 11.77 -0.80
C GLU A 346 -13.28 11.16 0.58
N ILE A 347 -12.56 10.08 0.89
CA ILE A 347 -12.63 9.41 2.21
C ILE A 347 -12.14 10.37 3.31
N LEU A 348 -10.98 11.00 3.12
CA LEU A 348 -10.44 11.98 4.07
C LEU A 348 -11.38 13.18 4.26
N GLY A 349 -11.96 13.70 3.18
CA GLY A 349 -12.92 14.79 3.22
C GLY A 349 -14.18 14.43 4.01
N ALA A 350 -14.73 13.23 3.77
CA ALA A 350 -15.91 12.72 4.47
C ALA A 350 -15.67 12.42 5.96
N MET A 351 -14.45 11.96 6.31
CA MET A 351 -14.00 11.78 7.70
C MET A 351 -13.62 13.09 8.39
N GLY A 352 -13.44 14.15 7.60
CA GLY A 352 -13.02 15.45 8.09
C GLY A 352 -11.52 15.62 8.34
N ILE A 353 -10.69 14.74 7.78
CA ILE A 353 -9.24 14.74 7.97
C ILE A 353 -8.58 15.59 6.87
N ARG A 354 -7.74 16.55 7.27
CA ARG A 354 -7.06 17.50 6.37
C ARG A 354 -5.62 17.12 5.98
N ASP A 355 -5.10 16.05 6.56
CA ASP A 355 -3.75 15.57 6.29
C ASP A 355 -3.74 14.07 6.51
N VAL A 356 -3.31 13.30 5.50
CA VAL A 356 -3.31 11.84 5.57
C VAL A 356 -2.48 11.30 6.72
N ARG A 357 -1.45 12.03 7.19
CA ARG A 357 -0.64 11.61 8.35
C ARG A 357 -1.46 11.56 9.65
N ARG A 358 -2.59 12.27 9.72
CA ARG A 358 -3.54 12.19 10.84
C ARG A 358 -4.48 10.99 10.78
N LEU A 359 -4.55 10.31 9.63
CA LEU A 359 -5.35 9.10 9.48
C LEU A 359 -4.70 7.90 10.18
N ARG A 360 -3.37 7.93 10.31
CA ARG A 360 -2.56 6.85 10.84
C ARG A 360 -2.91 6.49 12.28
N GLY A 361 -3.42 5.28 12.49
CA GLY A 361 -3.83 4.81 13.81
C GLY A 361 -5.14 5.42 14.32
N GLU A 362 -5.91 6.09 13.46
CA GLU A 362 -7.21 6.69 13.81
C GLU A 362 -8.31 5.60 13.89
N PHE A 363 -8.10 4.60 14.75
CA PHE A 363 -8.97 3.42 14.88
C PHE A 363 -10.42 3.79 15.24
N GLY A 364 -10.62 4.92 15.93
CA GLY A 364 -11.94 5.45 16.28
C GLY A 364 -12.78 5.82 15.06
N ARG A 365 -12.16 6.03 13.89
CA ARG A 365 -12.84 6.27 12.62
C ARG A 365 -12.93 5.04 11.73
N SER A 366 -12.61 3.86 12.27
CA SER A 366 -12.86 2.57 11.63
C SER A 366 -13.84 1.74 12.44
N MET A 367 -14.85 1.22 11.77
CA MET A 367 -15.83 0.30 12.34
C MET A 367 -15.63 -1.07 11.71
N ILE A 368 -15.38 -2.07 12.54
CA ILE A 368 -15.24 -3.46 12.08
C ILE A 368 -16.62 -4.10 12.10
N VAL A 369 -17.12 -4.51 10.93
CA VAL A 369 -18.48 -5.05 10.76
C VAL A 369 -18.73 -6.19 11.72
N ARG A 370 -17.79 -7.14 11.82
CA ARG A 370 -17.88 -8.25 12.77
C ARG A 370 -18.12 -7.78 14.21
N HIS A 371 -17.36 -6.80 14.70
CA HIS A 371 -17.53 -6.30 16.07
C HIS A 371 -18.88 -5.62 16.26
N LEU A 372 -19.35 -4.86 15.27
CA LEU A 372 -20.68 -4.22 15.31
C LEU A 372 -21.81 -5.25 15.30
N GLU A 373 -21.69 -6.31 14.50
CA GLU A 373 -22.67 -7.39 14.47
C GLU A 373 -22.67 -8.17 15.79
N ASP A 374 -21.49 -8.49 16.33
CA ASP A 374 -21.36 -9.18 17.63
C ASP A 374 -22.02 -8.32 18.73
N GLU A 375 -21.68 -7.03 18.81
CA GLU A 375 -22.28 -6.09 19.78
C GLU A 375 -23.81 -5.99 19.64
N ALA A 376 -24.33 -5.97 18.41
CA ALA A 376 -25.76 -5.82 18.15
C ALA A 376 -26.57 -7.11 18.34
N PHE A 377 -25.98 -8.28 18.09
CA PHE A 377 -26.72 -9.53 17.88
C PHE A 377 -26.28 -10.71 18.76
N GLU A 378 -25.23 -10.62 19.58
CA GLU A 378 -24.74 -11.73 20.44
C GLU A 378 -25.83 -12.37 21.33
N GLY A 379 -26.86 -11.61 21.71
CA GLY A 379 -28.00 -12.11 22.49
C GLY A 379 -29.16 -12.72 21.69
N ILE A 380 -29.09 -12.78 20.36
CA ILE A 380 -30.19 -13.22 19.48
C ILE A 380 -30.03 -14.70 19.13
N ALA A 381 -31.07 -15.50 19.42
CA ALA A 381 -31.08 -16.92 19.09
C ALA A 381 -30.87 -17.17 17.58
N GLY A 382 -29.86 -17.97 17.25
CA GLY A 382 -29.51 -18.32 15.87
C GLY A 382 -28.42 -17.43 15.24
N TYR A 383 -27.92 -16.42 15.96
CA TYR A 383 -26.74 -15.68 15.53
C TYR A 383 -25.49 -16.55 15.68
N ALA A 384 -24.69 -16.66 14.61
CA ALA A 384 -23.52 -17.55 14.54
C ALA A 384 -22.19 -16.83 14.83
N GLY A 385 -22.23 -15.55 15.20
CA GLY A 385 -21.07 -14.67 15.34
C GLY A 385 -20.81 -13.85 14.07
N GLY A 386 -20.20 -12.68 14.24
CA GLY A 386 -19.97 -11.73 13.15
C GLY A 386 -18.95 -12.30 12.17
N GLY A 387 -19.30 -12.28 10.88
CA GLY A 387 -18.47 -12.86 9.82
C GLY A 387 -18.52 -14.40 9.68
N ALA A 388 -19.50 -15.07 10.30
CA ALA A 388 -19.80 -16.50 10.08
C ALA A 388 -20.43 -16.79 8.71
#